data_AF-A0A8X6SM43-F1
#
_entry.id   AF-A0A8X6SM43-F1
#
_cell.length_a   1.000
_cell.length_b   1.000
_cell.length_c   1.000
_cell.angle_alpha   90.00
_cell.angle_beta   90.00
_cell.angle_gamma   90.00
#
_symmetry.space_group_name_H-M   'P 1'
#
loop_
_entity.id
_entity.type
_entity.pdbx_description
1 polymer ?
#
loop_
_entity_poly.entity_id
_entity_poly.type
_entity_poly.pdbx_seq_one_letter_code
_entity_poly.pdbx_strand_id
1 'polypeptide(L)'
;MNLNILAFVFKNEVHCKMCNSGLDMQVLKGKSGLAITFVLKCFACPYRVEFSSSNFHEGTQIATINTRFVYAMRSIGKGAEAGRMFCGVMNLPQPPTRFAPYAVAVDGTWQKRGYTSLNGVVTVTSIDTGKGIDVDILSKYCACKNLPFHEKDCKRNYVGSSGAMEIQGASKIFQRSLSLHNARYITYLGDGDCKAFDAVKKKNIYGNEYQLKNWSVLAM
;
A
#
# COMPACT_ATOMS: atom_id res chain seq x y z
N MET A 1 -11.30 -0.67 -25.16
CA MET A 1 -12.33 -1.69 -25.46
C MET A 1 -13.66 -1.19 -24.92
N ASN A 2 -14.72 -1.16 -25.72
CA ASN A 2 -16.02 -0.64 -25.29
C ASN A 2 -16.72 -1.67 -24.38
N LEU A 3 -16.80 -1.37 -23.09
CA LEU A 3 -17.38 -2.25 -22.08
C LEU A 3 -18.88 -2.53 -22.31
N ASN A 4 -19.59 -1.63 -23.01
CA ASN A 4 -21.01 -1.82 -23.30
C ASN A 4 -21.22 -2.91 -24.35
N ILE A 5 -20.31 -3.03 -25.32
CA ILE A 5 -20.34 -4.11 -26.32
C ILE A 5 -20.09 -5.44 -25.62
N LEU A 6 -19.09 -5.49 -24.74
CA LEU A 6 -18.75 -6.70 -24.01
C LEU A 6 -19.89 -7.13 -23.05
N ALA A 7 -20.48 -6.18 -22.33
CA ALA A 7 -21.65 -6.43 -21.48
C ALA A 7 -22.85 -6.94 -22.28
N PHE A 8 -23.08 -6.39 -23.48
CA PHE A 8 -24.14 -6.84 -24.38
C PHE A 8 -23.93 -8.30 -24.82
N VAL A 9 -22.71 -8.66 -25.21
CA VAL A 9 -22.38 -10.05 -25.60
C VAL A 9 -22.62 -11.02 -24.45
N PHE A 10 -22.13 -10.71 -23.25
CA PHE A 10 -22.33 -11.59 -22.08
C PHE A 10 -23.80 -11.72 -21.68
N LYS A 11 -24.61 -10.68 -21.91
CA LYS A 11 -26.03 -10.69 -21.58
C LYS A 11 -26.88 -11.50 -22.57
N ASN A 12 -26.60 -11.38 -23.87
CA ASN A 12 -27.47 -11.91 -24.92
C ASN A 12 -26.97 -13.19 -25.57
N GLU A 13 -25.65 -13.41 -25.59
CA GLU A 13 -25.03 -14.52 -26.34
C GLU A 13 -24.40 -15.58 -25.42
N VAL A 14 -24.08 -15.24 -24.17
CA VAL A 14 -23.38 -16.13 -23.24
C VAL A 14 -24.33 -16.64 -22.16
N HIS A 15 -24.41 -17.98 -22.05
CA HIS A 15 -25.29 -18.65 -21.12
C HIS A 15 -24.54 -19.16 -19.89
N CYS A 16 -25.22 -19.13 -18.74
CA CYS A 16 -24.72 -19.67 -17.50
C CYS A 16 -24.54 -21.19 -17.60
N LYS A 17 -23.34 -21.67 -17.25
CA LYS A 17 -23.01 -23.11 -17.28
C LYS A 17 -23.86 -24.00 -16.38
N MET A 18 -24.57 -23.43 -15.40
CA MET A 18 -25.35 -24.18 -14.40
C MET A 18 -26.84 -24.27 -14.72
N CYS A 19 -27.43 -23.21 -15.28
CA CYS A 19 -28.89 -23.12 -15.48
C CYS A 19 -29.30 -22.54 -16.84
N ASN A 20 -28.34 -22.31 -17.73
CA ASN A 20 -28.55 -21.81 -19.08
C ASN A 20 -29.29 -20.45 -19.19
N SER A 21 -29.35 -19.67 -18.10
CA SER A 21 -29.85 -18.29 -18.13
C SER A 21 -28.74 -17.31 -18.56
N GLY A 22 -29.07 -16.06 -18.84
CA GLY A 22 -28.09 -15.03 -19.21
C GLY A 22 -27.13 -14.64 -18.07
N LEU A 23 -26.03 -13.99 -18.43
CA LEU A 23 -25.02 -13.48 -17.50
C LEU A 23 -24.96 -11.96 -17.49
N ASP A 24 -24.92 -11.36 -16.31
CA ASP A 24 -24.63 -9.94 -16.12
C ASP A 24 -23.13 -9.74 -15.91
N MET A 25 -22.53 -8.84 -16.69
CA MET A 25 -21.12 -8.46 -16.55
C MET A 25 -21.00 -7.14 -15.80
N GLN A 26 -20.37 -7.19 -14.63
CA GLN A 26 -20.11 -6.03 -13.79
C GLN A 26 -18.61 -5.77 -13.70
N VAL A 27 -18.22 -4.49 -13.69
CA VAL A 27 -16.84 -4.07 -13.42
C VAL A 27 -16.75 -3.71 -11.94
N LEU A 28 -15.79 -4.30 -11.22
CA LEU A 28 -15.55 -3.96 -9.82
C LEU A 28 -14.95 -2.56 -9.71
N LYS A 29 -15.44 -1.77 -8.75
CA LYS A 29 -14.98 -0.38 -8.51
C LYS A 29 -13.53 -0.30 -7.97
N GLY A 30 -13.00 -1.39 -7.43
CA GLY A 30 -11.60 -1.49 -7.00
C GLY A 30 -10.67 -1.66 -8.19
N LYS A 31 -10.04 -0.58 -8.64
CA LYS A 31 -9.12 -0.59 -9.79
C LYS A 31 -7.67 -0.69 -9.32
N SER A 32 -6.93 -1.65 -9.87
CA SER A 32 -5.47 -1.75 -9.70
C SER A 32 -4.77 -1.17 -10.93
N GLY A 33 -4.84 0.15 -11.09
CA GLY A 33 -4.29 0.82 -12.28
C GLY A 33 -5.04 0.46 -13.57
N LEU A 34 -4.32 -0.03 -14.57
CA LEU A 34 -4.83 -0.47 -15.88
C LEU A 34 -5.46 -1.87 -15.86
N ALA A 35 -5.31 -2.62 -14.77
CA ALA A 35 -6.00 -3.90 -14.62
C ALA A 35 -7.47 -3.67 -14.25
N ILE A 36 -8.35 -4.39 -14.94
CA ILE A 36 -9.79 -4.36 -14.75
C ILE A 36 -10.22 -5.73 -14.24
N THR A 37 -10.93 -5.73 -13.11
CA THR A 37 -11.54 -6.94 -12.56
C THR A 37 -13.01 -6.99 -12.96
N PHE A 38 -13.39 -8.09 -13.59
CA PHE A 38 -14.73 -8.38 -14.06
C PHE A 38 -15.39 -9.40 -13.14
N VAL A 39 -16.69 -9.22 -12.94
CA VAL A 39 -17.54 -10.19 -12.25
C VAL A 39 -18.67 -10.56 -13.19
N LEU A 40 -18.81 -11.84 -13.47
CA LEU A 40 -19.99 -12.38 -14.15
C LEU A 40 -20.94 -12.97 -13.11
N LYS A 41 -22.21 -12.59 -13.17
CA LYS A 41 -23.27 -13.12 -12.30
C LYS A 41 -24.41 -13.67 -13.15
N CYS A 42 -24.93 -14.84 -12.79
CA CYS A 42 -26.15 -15.34 -13.41
C CYS A 42 -27.39 -14.59 -12.87
N PHE A 43 -28.38 -14.35 -13.74
CA PHE A 43 -29.66 -13.76 -13.33
C PHE A 43 -30.53 -14.69 -12.48
N ALA A 44 -30.39 -16.01 -12.68
CA ALA A 44 -31.34 -17.00 -12.17
C ALA A 44 -30.76 -17.95 -11.09
N CYS A 45 -29.44 -17.98 -10.90
CA CYS A 45 -28.82 -18.89 -9.93
C CYS A 45 -27.61 -18.25 -9.24
N PRO A 46 -27.06 -18.86 -8.17
CA PRO A 46 -25.94 -18.30 -7.40
C PRO A 46 -24.60 -18.27 -8.14
N TYR A 47 -24.56 -18.64 -9.43
CA TYR A 47 -23.32 -18.69 -10.20
C TYR A 47 -22.69 -17.30 -10.31
N ARG A 48 -21.44 -17.22 -9.85
CA ARG A 48 -20.59 -16.03 -9.90
C ARG A 48 -19.16 -16.43 -10.19
N VAL A 49 -18.49 -15.70 -11.07
CA VAL A 49 -17.06 -15.83 -11.30
C VAL A 49 -16.42 -14.45 -11.37
N GLU A 50 -15.21 -14.34 -10.83
CA GLU A 50 -14.39 -13.14 -10.85
C GLU A 50 -13.08 -13.44 -11.59
N PHE A 51 -12.68 -12.53 -12.47
CA PHE A 51 -11.41 -12.63 -13.19
C PHE A 51 -10.88 -11.25 -13.53
N SER A 52 -9.57 -11.16 -13.77
CA SER A 52 -8.88 -9.89 -14.06
C SER A 52 -8.26 -9.89 -15.45
N SER A 53 -8.19 -8.72 -16.09
CA SER A 53 -7.58 -8.56 -17.42
C SER A 53 -6.06 -8.77 -17.44
N SER A 54 -5.42 -8.85 -16.27
CA SER A 54 -3.99 -9.09 -16.10
C SER A 54 -3.74 -9.89 -14.84
N ASN A 55 -2.71 -10.72 -14.87
CA ASN A 55 -2.14 -11.33 -13.68
C ASN A 55 -1.54 -10.27 -12.75
N PHE A 56 -1.40 -10.65 -11.48
CA PHE A 56 -0.75 -9.86 -10.43
C PHE A 56 0.60 -10.48 -10.09
N HIS A 57 1.56 -9.65 -9.72
CA HIS A 57 2.83 -10.16 -9.18
C HIS A 57 2.58 -10.80 -7.81
N GLU A 58 3.19 -11.96 -7.58
CA GLU A 58 2.99 -12.78 -6.39
C GLU A 58 3.20 -11.97 -5.10
N GLY A 59 2.25 -12.06 -4.17
CA GLY A 59 2.28 -11.31 -2.91
C GLY A 59 2.00 -9.80 -3.02
N THR A 60 1.61 -9.27 -4.19
CA THR A 60 1.36 -7.83 -4.38
C THR A 60 -0.01 -7.53 -4.99
N GLN A 61 -0.45 -6.26 -4.90
CA GLN A 61 -1.62 -5.75 -5.64
C GLN A 61 -1.24 -5.10 -6.99
N ILE A 62 -0.03 -5.36 -7.50
CA ILE A 62 0.47 -4.77 -8.74
C ILE A 62 0.20 -5.72 -9.90
N ALA A 63 -0.68 -5.31 -10.81
CA ALA A 63 -0.91 -6.05 -12.04
C ALA A 63 0.27 -5.93 -13.02
N THR A 64 0.64 -7.03 -13.68
CA THR A 64 1.75 -7.09 -14.65
C THR A 64 1.60 -6.06 -15.78
N ILE A 65 0.36 -5.78 -16.21
CA ILE A 65 0.05 -4.75 -17.21
C ILE A 65 0.52 -3.34 -16.79
N ASN A 66 0.46 -3.00 -15.50
CA ASN A 66 0.91 -1.70 -15.01
C ASN A 66 2.42 -1.56 -15.11
N THR A 67 3.15 -2.62 -14.77
CA THR A 67 4.61 -2.67 -14.89
C THR A 67 5.03 -2.53 -16.35
N ARG A 68 4.37 -3.26 -17.27
CA ARG A 68 4.65 -3.19 -18.71
C ARG A 68 4.34 -1.82 -19.28
N PHE A 69 3.25 -1.19 -18.87
CA PHE A 69 2.90 0.16 -19.32
C PHE A 69 3.96 1.18 -18.92
N VAL A 70 4.45 1.14 -17.68
CA VAL A 70 5.52 2.03 -17.22
C VAL A 70 6.82 1.80 -17.99
N TYR A 71 7.22 0.55 -18.22
CA TYR A 71 8.40 0.23 -19.02
C TYR A 71 8.25 0.73 -20.46
N ALA A 72 7.10 0.51 -21.10
CA ALA A 72 6.84 0.96 -22.46
C ALA A 72 6.96 2.49 -22.58
N MET A 73 6.33 3.24 -21.67
CA MET A 73 6.42 4.71 -21.66
C MET A 73 7.86 5.20 -21.47
N ARG A 74 8.64 4.54 -20.60
CA ARG A 74 10.07 4.85 -20.42
C ARG A 74 10.89 4.55 -21.67
N SER A 75 10.65 3.42 -22.33
CA SER A 75 11.36 3.03 -23.55
C SER A 75 11.17 4.00 -24.71
N ILE A 76 10.04 4.72 -24.74
CA ILE A 76 9.77 5.77 -25.74
C ILE A 76 10.14 7.18 -25.26
N GLY A 77 10.84 7.30 -24.13
CA GLY A 77 11.23 8.60 -23.56
C GLY A 77 10.07 9.45 -23.05
N LYS A 78 8.93 8.82 -22.71
CA LYS A 78 7.73 9.50 -22.22
C LYS A 78 7.49 9.24 -20.74
N GLY A 79 7.25 10.33 -20.01
CA GLY A 79 6.99 10.30 -18.57
C GLY A 79 5.53 10.01 -18.21
N ALA A 80 5.21 10.15 -16.92
CA ALA A 80 3.87 9.91 -16.37
C ALA A 80 2.78 10.78 -17.03
N GLU A 81 3.12 11.98 -17.50
CA GLU A 81 2.15 12.96 -18.02
C GLU A 81 1.64 12.55 -19.39
N ALA A 82 2.54 12.07 -20.25
CA ALA A 82 2.17 11.39 -21.47
C ALA A 82 1.38 10.10 -21.17
N GLY A 83 1.72 9.39 -20.08
CA GLY A 83 0.97 8.24 -19.58
C GLY A 83 -0.48 8.56 -19.26
N ARG A 84 -0.72 9.65 -18.53
CA ARG A 84 -2.05 10.15 -18.18
C ARG A 84 -2.82 10.60 -19.41
N MET A 85 -2.18 11.33 -20.32
CA MET A 85 -2.80 11.75 -21.59
C MET A 85 -3.22 10.55 -22.43
N PHE A 86 -2.32 9.56 -22.60
CA PHE A 86 -2.63 8.32 -23.31
C PHE A 86 -3.83 7.59 -22.68
N CYS A 87 -3.85 7.42 -21.36
CA CYS A 87 -4.96 6.74 -20.69
C CYS A 87 -6.27 7.52 -20.82
N GLY A 88 -6.24 8.86 -20.74
CA GLY A 88 -7.40 9.71 -20.96
C GLY A 88 -7.97 9.56 -22.38
N VAL A 89 -7.10 9.61 -23.41
CA VAL A 89 -7.50 9.44 -24.82
C VAL A 89 -8.08 8.04 -25.06
N MET A 90 -7.51 7.02 -24.43
CA MET A 90 -7.93 5.62 -24.60
C MET A 90 -9.14 5.22 -23.73
N ASN A 91 -9.71 6.15 -22.97
CA ASN A 91 -10.77 5.89 -21.99
C ASN A 91 -10.38 4.78 -20.97
N LEU A 92 -9.13 4.82 -20.51
CA LEU A 92 -8.57 3.89 -19.54
C LEU A 92 -8.49 4.54 -18.15
N PRO A 93 -8.53 3.75 -17.07
CA PRO A 93 -8.25 4.28 -15.74
C PRO A 93 -6.85 4.89 -15.69
N GLN A 94 -6.67 5.91 -14.84
CA GLN A 94 -5.37 6.56 -14.73
C GLN A 94 -4.31 5.53 -14.32
N PRO A 95 -3.12 5.59 -14.94
CA PRO A 95 -2.04 4.69 -14.57
C PRO A 95 -1.69 4.96 -13.10
N PRO A 96 -1.35 3.91 -12.33
CA PRO A 96 -1.02 4.09 -10.93
C PRO A 96 0.13 5.09 -10.83
N THR A 97 -0.06 6.16 -10.07
CA THR A 97 0.99 7.14 -9.84
C THR A 97 2.07 6.49 -9.00
N ARG A 98 3.32 6.62 -9.45
CA ARG A 98 4.46 6.26 -8.60
C ARG A 98 4.36 7.12 -7.34
N PHE A 99 4.32 6.48 -6.17
CA PHE A 99 4.07 7.10 -4.86
C PHE A 99 2.64 7.62 -4.66
N ALA A 100 1.72 6.69 -4.45
CA ALA A 100 0.40 7.02 -3.95
C ALA A 100 0.53 7.71 -2.57
N PRO A 101 -0.11 8.87 -2.38
CA PRO A 101 -0.21 9.49 -1.07
C PRO A 101 -1.17 8.70 -0.18
N TYR A 102 -0.73 8.35 1.02
CA TYR A 102 -1.56 7.67 2.02
C TYR A 102 -1.68 8.50 3.29
N ALA A 103 -2.88 8.45 3.86
CA ALA A 103 -3.11 8.81 5.26
C ALA A 103 -2.88 7.56 6.12
N VAL A 104 -2.01 7.69 7.13
CA VAL A 104 -1.57 6.54 7.93
C VAL A 104 -1.71 6.81 9.43
N ALA A 105 -2.12 5.77 10.15
CA ALA A 105 -2.03 5.69 11.59
C ALA A 105 -0.70 5.01 11.95
N VAL A 106 0.04 5.59 12.89
CA VAL A 106 1.31 5.07 13.39
C VAL A 106 1.14 4.76 14.85
N ASP A 107 1.47 3.52 15.22
CA ASP A 107 1.27 3.05 16.59
C ASP A 107 2.42 2.14 17.03
N GLY A 108 2.78 2.27 18.30
CA GLY A 108 3.81 1.50 18.99
C GLY A 108 3.19 0.47 19.93
N THR A 109 3.79 -0.71 20.03
CA THR A 109 3.44 -1.69 21.06
C THR A 109 4.69 -2.28 21.69
N TRP A 110 4.60 -2.63 22.98
CA TRP A 110 5.74 -3.01 23.80
C TRP A 110 5.51 -4.37 24.46
N GLN A 111 6.58 -5.14 24.61
CA GLN A 111 6.51 -6.48 25.22
C GLN A 111 5.97 -6.46 26.66
N LYS A 112 6.26 -5.43 27.44
CA LYS A 112 5.86 -5.27 28.84
C LYS A 112 5.27 -3.87 29.06
N ARG A 113 4.31 -3.78 29.98
CA ARG A 113 3.83 -2.49 30.48
C ARG A 113 4.92 -1.80 31.31
N GLY A 114 4.91 -0.47 31.28
CA GLY A 114 5.95 0.35 31.91
C GLY A 114 7.16 0.54 30.98
N TYR A 115 7.85 1.66 31.13
CA TYR A 115 8.93 2.12 30.25
C TYR A 115 10.20 1.24 30.22
N THR A 116 10.13 -0.01 30.70
CA THR A 116 11.23 -0.96 30.88
C THR A 116 11.28 -2.07 29.83
N SER A 117 10.41 -2.02 28.81
CA SER A 117 10.37 -3.01 27.74
C SER A 117 11.69 -3.15 26.97
N LEU A 118 12.07 -4.40 26.67
CA LEU A 118 13.27 -4.70 25.89
C LEU A 118 13.00 -4.75 24.38
N ASN A 119 11.77 -5.05 24.00
CA ASN A 119 11.33 -5.16 22.62
C ASN A 119 10.12 -4.23 22.39
N GLY A 120 10.10 -3.60 21.23
CA GLY A 120 9.01 -2.76 20.75
C GLY A 120 8.74 -3.04 19.27
N VAL A 121 7.49 -2.89 18.87
CA VAL A 121 7.04 -3.03 17.49
C VAL A 121 6.34 -1.73 17.11
N VAL A 122 6.71 -1.14 15.99
CA VAL A 122 6.08 0.05 15.44
C VAL A 122 5.40 -0.33 14.14
N THR A 123 4.12 0.01 14.02
CA THR A 123 3.31 -0.32 12.85
C THR A 123 2.80 0.94 12.17
N VAL A 124 2.63 0.87 10.86
CA VAL A 124 1.97 1.88 10.04
C VAL A 124 0.77 1.23 9.37
N THR A 125 -0.41 1.77 9.60
CA THR A 125 -1.69 1.25 9.12
C THR A 125 -2.37 2.30 8.25
N SER A 126 -2.92 1.90 7.10
CA SER A 126 -3.73 2.78 6.25
C SER A 126 -5.01 3.17 6.98
N ILE A 127 -5.28 4.47 7.09
CA ILE A 127 -6.53 4.97 7.66
C ILE A 127 -7.72 4.55 6.79
N ASP A 128 -7.60 4.72 5.47
CA ASP A 128 -8.70 4.46 4.53
C ASP A 128 -9.14 2.99 4.50
N THR A 129 -8.19 2.07 4.70
CA THR A 129 -8.46 0.62 4.57
C THR A 129 -8.43 -0.14 5.89
N GLY A 130 -7.89 0.46 6.96
CA GLY A 130 -7.64 -0.22 8.24
C GLY A 130 -6.57 -1.32 8.18
N LYS A 131 -5.80 -1.43 7.08
CA LYS A 131 -4.82 -2.50 6.88
C LYS A 131 -3.40 -2.04 7.19
N GLY A 132 -2.62 -2.91 7.83
CA GLY A 132 -1.19 -2.70 8.06
C GLY A 132 -0.42 -2.58 6.74
N ILE A 133 0.38 -1.52 6.62
CA ILE A 133 1.24 -1.22 5.46
C ILE A 133 2.67 -1.67 5.74
N ASP A 134 3.21 -1.34 6.92
CA ASP A 134 4.60 -1.62 7.26
C ASP A 134 4.78 -1.79 8.79
N VAL A 135 5.85 -2.48 9.19
CA VAL A 135 6.19 -2.75 10.59
C VAL A 135 7.71 -2.74 10.80
N ASP A 136 8.18 -2.08 11.86
CA ASP A 136 9.57 -2.15 12.30
C ASP A 136 9.67 -2.70 13.72
N ILE A 137 10.59 -3.64 13.92
CA ILE A 137 10.79 -4.34 15.19
C ILE A 137 12.10 -3.87 15.79
N LEU A 138 12.05 -3.37 17.02
CA LEU A 138 13.19 -2.80 17.74
C LEU A 138 13.48 -3.62 19.00
N SER A 139 14.74 -3.99 19.19
CA SER A 139 15.21 -4.77 20.33
C SER A 139 16.45 -4.17 20.97
N LYS A 140 16.39 -3.97 22.29
CA LYS A 140 17.53 -3.69 23.17
C LYS A 140 18.21 -4.97 23.66
N TYR A 141 17.53 -6.10 23.52
CA TYR A 141 17.99 -7.36 24.09
C TYR A 141 19.14 -7.92 23.27
N CYS A 142 20.23 -8.26 23.97
CA CYS A 142 21.36 -8.99 23.40
C CYS A 142 21.54 -10.29 24.18
N ALA A 143 21.39 -11.41 23.48
CA ALA A 143 21.65 -12.74 24.03
C ALA A 143 23.16 -13.12 24.00
N CYS A 144 23.97 -12.36 23.27
CA CYS A 144 25.36 -12.70 22.90
C CYS A 144 26.39 -12.38 24.00
N LYS A 145 26.07 -12.59 25.28
CA LYS A 145 27.00 -12.29 26.38
C LYS A 145 28.34 -13.03 26.18
N ASN A 146 29.45 -12.29 26.17
CA ASN A 146 30.83 -12.79 26.16
C ASN A 146 31.27 -13.64 24.95
N LEU A 147 30.61 -13.52 23.79
CA LEU A 147 31.07 -14.20 22.57
C LEU A 147 32.10 -13.34 21.81
N PRO A 148 33.22 -13.93 21.35
CA PRO A 148 34.27 -13.19 20.61
C PRO A 148 33.79 -12.61 19.27
N PHE A 149 32.64 -13.07 18.74
CA PHE A 149 32.04 -12.61 17.49
C PHE A 149 30.61 -12.12 17.71
N HIS A 150 30.44 -11.13 18.60
CA HIS A 150 29.14 -10.53 18.96
C HIS A 150 28.31 -10.05 17.76
N GLU A 151 28.91 -9.69 16.62
CA GLU A 151 28.19 -9.01 15.53
C GLU A 151 27.40 -9.91 14.57
N LYS A 152 27.81 -11.17 14.33
CA LYS A 152 27.23 -11.94 13.21
C LYS A 152 25.79 -12.40 13.45
N ASP A 153 25.43 -12.70 14.70
CA ASP A 153 24.11 -13.28 15.05
C ASP A 153 23.28 -12.45 16.04
N CYS A 154 23.76 -11.26 16.43
CA CYS A 154 23.06 -10.43 17.40
C CYS A 154 21.81 -9.77 16.78
N LYS A 155 20.66 -9.99 17.42
CA LYS A 155 19.37 -9.40 17.01
C LYS A 155 19.09 -8.02 17.64
N ARG A 156 20.00 -7.53 18.50
CA ARG A 156 19.91 -6.19 19.07
C ARG A 156 20.09 -5.16 17.96
N ASN A 157 19.12 -4.28 17.79
CA ASN A 157 19.14 -3.26 16.75
C ASN A 157 18.76 -1.85 17.25
N TYR A 158 18.62 -1.69 18.58
CA TYR A 158 18.23 -0.44 19.22
C TYR A 158 19.01 -0.18 20.53
N VAL A 159 19.33 1.09 20.76
CA VAL A 159 19.95 1.60 21.99
C VAL A 159 19.20 2.86 22.40
N GLY A 160 18.64 2.90 23.61
CA GLY A 160 17.86 4.04 24.10
C GLY A 160 16.73 3.64 25.05
N SER A 161 15.82 4.58 25.33
CA SER A 161 14.62 4.33 26.13
C SER A 161 13.54 3.60 25.33
N SER A 162 12.62 2.92 26.02
CA SER A 162 11.52 2.17 25.38
C SER A 162 10.51 3.10 24.70
N GLY A 163 10.29 4.31 25.23
CA GLY A 163 9.42 5.31 24.60
C GLY A 163 10.01 5.89 23.31
N ALA A 164 11.34 6.02 23.23
CA ALA A 164 11.99 6.52 22.00
C ALA A 164 12.05 5.48 20.87
N MET A 165 11.66 4.21 21.11
CA MET A 165 11.58 3.19 20.07
C MET A 165 10.55 3.57 19.00
N GLU A 166 9.41 4.13 19.39
CA GLU A 166 8.38 4.55 18.45
C GLU A 166 8.91 5.58 17.44
N ILE A 167 9.65 6.57 17.96
CA ILE A 167 10.29 7.62 17.17
C ILE A 167 11.27 7.02 16.14
N GLN A 168 12.11 6.07 16.56
CA GLN A 168 13.08 5.44 15.66
C GLN A 168 12.41 4.50 14.64
N GLY A 169 11.40 3.75 15.05
CA GLY A 169 10.66 2.83 14.16
C GLY A 169 9.88 3.59 13.10
N ALA A 170 9.11 4.61 13.50
CA ALA A 170 8.37 5.48 12.58
C ALA A 170 9.32 6.14 11.58
N SER A 171 10.45 6.67 12.07
CA SER A 171 11.53 7.20 11.23
C SER A 171 12.02 6.23 10.15
N LYS A 172 12.32 4.98 10.52
CA LYS A 172 12.82 3.95 9.59
C LYS A 172 11.76 3.56 8.56
N ILE A 173 10.52 3.37 9.01
CA ILE A 173 9.39 3.02 8.14
C ILE A 173 9.18 4.11 7.09
N PHE A 174 9.13 5.38 7.49
CA PHE A 174 8.97 6.48 6.54
C PHE A 174 10.15 6.58 5.58
N GLN A 175 11.39 6.39 6.04
CA GLN A 175 12.58 6.43 5.18
C GLN A 175 12.55 5.35 4.09
N ARG A 176 12.12 4.12 4.42
CA ARG A 176 12.06 3.01 3.46
C ARG A 176 10.75 2.95 2.65
N SER A 177 9.76 3.78 2.96
CA SER A 177 8.45 3.78 2.30
C SER A 177 8.51 3.92 0.78
N LEU A 178 9.41 4.76 0.27
CA LEU A 178 9.59 4.98 -1.17
C LEU A 178 10.22 3.77 -1.86
N SER A 179 11.23 3.15 -1.24
CA SER A 179 11.97 2.05 -1.84
C SER A 179 11.25 0.71 -1.71
N LEU A 180 10.58 0.49 -0.57
CA LEU A 180 9.94 -0.78 -0.25
C LEU A 180 8.49 -0.86 -0.78
N HIS A 181 7.72 0.22 -0.58
CA HIS A 181 6.28 0.23 -0.88
C HIS A 181 5.91 1.13 -2.04
N ASN A 182 6.86 1.93 -2.55
CA ASN A 182 6.61 2.95 -3.58
C ASN A 182 5.41 3.84 -3.17
N ALA A 183 5.37 4.24 -1.90
CA ALA A 183 4.30 4.98 -1.24
C ALA A 183 4.83 6.23 -0.52
N ARG A 184 3.98 7.27 -0.40
CA ARG A 184 4.26 8.47 0.41
C ARG A 184 3.23 8.58 1.52
N TYR A 185 3.69 8.68 2.76
CA TYR A 185 2.81 8.87 3.91
C TYR A 185 2.68 10.37 4.17
N ILE A 186 1.61 10.99 3.67
CA ILE A 186 1.47 12.46 3.69
C ILE A 186 0.64 12.96 4.87
N THR A 187 -0.16 12.09 5.48
CA THR A 187 -0.94 12.41 6.68
C THR A 187 -0.65 11.39 7.76
N TYR A 188 -0.39 11.89 8.96
CA TYR A 188 0.00 11.11 10.13
C TYR A 188 -1.07 11.24 11.21
N LEU A 189 -1.54 10.11 11.72
CA LEU A 189 -2.33 9.99 12.93
C LEU A 189 -1.52 9.17 13.94
N GLY A 190 -1.37 9.64 15.18
CA GLY A 190 -0.67 8.90 16.23
C GLY A 190 -1.34 9.08 17.58
N ASP A 191 -0.92 8.27 18.54
CA ASP A 191 -1.33 8.42 19.95
C ASP A 191 -0.78 9.75 20.51
N GLY A 192 -1.45 10.32 21.51
CA GLY A 192 -1.47 11.74 21.85
C GLY A 192 -0.14 12.49 22.07
N ASP A 193 1.03 11.84 22.13
CA ASP A 193 2.33 12.50 22.18
C ASP A 193 2.98 12.69 20.80
N CYS A 194 3.01 13.92 20.30
CA CYS A 194 3.47 14.25 18.93
C CYS A 194 4.98 14.09 18.67
N LYS A 195 5.74 13.41 19.53
CA LYS A 195 7.21 13.28 19.41
C LYS A 195 7.65 12.50 18.16
N ALA A 196 6.94 11.42 17.84
CA ALA A 196 7.21 10.63 16.65
C ALA A 196 6.87 11.42 15.37
N PHE A 197 5.76 12.15 15.37
CA PHE A 197 5.39 13.06 14.29
C PHE A 197 6.46 14.12 14.04
N ASP A 198 6.91 14.82 15.08
CA ASP A 198 7.91 15.89 14.96
C ASP A 198 9.24 15.37 14.40
N ALA A 199 9.67 14.18 14.84
CA ALA A 199 10.88 13.56 14.35
C ALA A 199 10.80 13.18 12.86
N VAL A 200 9.67 12.62 12.43
CA VAL A 200 9.44 12.28 11.02
C VAL A 200 9.34 13.55 10.16
N LYS A 201 8.62 14.56 10.63
CA LYS A 201 8.47 15.86 9.95
C LYS A 201 9.82 16.54 9.76
N LYS A 202 10.67 16.58 10.80
CA LYS A 202 12.01 17.18 10.74
C LYS A 202 12.92 16.52 9.70
N LYS A 203 12.73 15.23 9.42
CA LYS A 203 13.53 14.50 8.42
C LYS A 203 13.21 14.87 6.98
N ASN A 204 12.07 15.53 6.71
CA ASN A 204 11.65 15.98 5.38
C ASN A 204 11.83 14.92 4.28
N ILE A 205 11.40 13.68 4.56
CA ILE A 205 11.73 12.49 3.75
C ILE A 205 11.24 12.59 2.30
N TYR A 206 10.13 13.31 2.09
CA TYR A 206 9.50 13.47 0.79
C TYR A 206 9.78 14.83 0.13
N GLY A 207 10.65 15.65 0.74
CA GLY A 207 10.97 16.99 0.27
C GLY A 207 9.84 18.01 0.45
N ASN A 208 10.11 19.23 -0.01
CA ASN A 208 9.24 20.39 0.23
C ASN A 208 7.87 20.31 -0.48
N GLU A 209 7.75 19.46 -1.50
CA GLU A 209 6.51 19.25 -2.26
C GLU A 209 5.45 18.48 -1.46
N TYR A 210 5.87 17.63 -0.52
CA TYR A 210 4.98 16.73 0.23
C TYR A 210 5.25 16.82 1.73
N GLN A 211 4.73 17.88 2.35
CA GLN A 211 4.85 18.07 3.79
C GLN A 211 3.89 17.18 4.57
N LEU A 212 4.42 16.54 5.61
CA LEU A 212 3.65 15.70 6.52
C LEU A 212 2.65 16.55 7.31
N LYS A 213 1.37 16.17 7.24
CA LYS A 213 0.26 16.81 7.97
C LYS A 213 -0.14 15.96 9.16
N ASN A 214 -0.48 16.61 10.27
CA ASN A 214 -1.08 15.93 11.42
C ASN A 214 -2.60 15.84 11.20
N TRP A 215 -3.16 14.64 11.28
CA TRP A 215 -4.59 14.40 11.08
C TRP A 215 -5.45 15.13 12.12
N SER A 216 -4.98 15.25 13.37
CA SER A 216 -5.73 15.90 14.46
C SER A 216 -6.06 17.37 14.20
N VAL A 217 -5.30 18.02 13.30
CA VAL A 217 -5.44 19.44 12.96
C VAL A 217 -6.35 19.65 11.74
N LEU A 218 -6.66 18.60 10.99
CA LEU A 218 -7.52 18.66 9.79
C LEU A 218 -9.00 18.35 10.08
N ALA A 219 -9.33 18.01 11.33
CA ALA A 219 -10.70 17.73 11.78
C ALA A 219 -11.38 18.93 12.49
N MET A 220 -10.77 20.12 12.43
CA MET A 220 -11.34 21.42 12.79
C MET A 220 -11.56 22.26 11.53
#